data_AF-A0A832I0X4-F1
#
_entry.id   AF-A0A832I0X4-F1
#
_cell.length_a   1.000
_cell.length_b   1.000
_cell.length_c   1.000
_cell.angle_alpha   90.00
_cell.angle_beta   90.00
_cell.angle_gamma   90.00
#
_symmetry.space_group_name_H-M   'P 1'
#
loop_
_entity.id
_entity.type
_entity.pdbx_description
1 polymer ?
#
loop_
_entity_poly.entity_id
_entity_poly.type
_entity_poly.pdbx_seq_one_letter_code
_entity_poly.pdbx_strand_id
1 'polypeptide(L)' 'MPLCVYLCYTPGCQTKMDRWMPTAEEGAAAAFECPRCGVVMQCAWTGSQVKTPNLKDVELVRPKS' A
#
# COMPACT_ATOMS: atom_id res chain seq x y z
N MET A 1 -4.05 -0.37 -8.85
CA MET A 1 -3.89 0.81 -7.97
C MET A 1 -2.76 0.52 -7.01
N PRO A 2 -1.74 1.39 -6.88
CA PRO A 2 -0.70 1.24 -5.87
C PRO A 2 -1.23 1.51 -4.46
N LEU A 3 -0.72 0.73 -3.50
CA LEU A 3 -0.90 0.95 -2.07
C LEU A 3 0.19 1.88 -1.58
N CYS A 4 -0.14 2.93 -0.86
CA CYS A 4 0.81 3.81 -0.20
C CYS A 4 0.68 3.66 1.31
N VAL A 5 1.81 3.45 1.98
CA VAL A 5 1.89 3.27 3.44
C VAL A 5 2.55 4.49 4.04
N TYR A 6 1.82 5.19 4.91
CA TYR A 6 2.25 6.39 5.62
C TYR A 6 2.59 6.00 7.05
N LEU A 7 3.80 6.34 7.49
CA LEU A 7 4.31 6.01 8.82
C LEU A 7 4.56 7.29 9.61
N CYS A 8 4.01 7.35 10.82
CA CYS A 8 4.27 8.43 11.76
C CYS A 8 5.52 8.10 12.58
N TYR A 9 6.63 8.76 12.28
CA TYR A 9 7.90 8.58 13.00
C TYR A 9 8.00 9.39 14.29
N THR A 10 6.97 10.15 14.66
CA THR A 10 6.89 10.82 15.97
C THR A 10 7.05 9.79 17.10
N PRO A 11 8.06 9.95 17.98
CA PRO A 11 8.30 9.03 19.09
C PRO A 11 7.04 8.81 19.93
N GLY A 12 6.69 7.54 20.17
CA GLY A 12 5.50 7.15 20.94
C GLY A 12 4.18 7.12 20.15
N CYS A 13 4.11 7.62 18.90
CA CYS A 13 2.87 7.61 18.12
C CYS A 13 2.64 6.28 17.40
N GLN A 14 3.68 5.77 16.70
CA GLN A 14 3.71 4.49 15.96
C GLN A 14 2.50 4.24 15.04
N THR A 15 1.91 5.31 14.52
CA THR A 15 0.70 5.23 13.69
C THR A 15 1.09 4.90 12.26
N LYS A 16 0.36 3.97 11.66
CA LYS A 16 0.47 3.56 10.27
C LYS A 16 -0.87 3.78 9.58
N MET A 17 -0.84 4.30 8.35
CA MET A 17 -2.02 4.44 7.51
C MET A 17 -1.74 3.85 6.13
N ASP A 18 -2.69 3.08 5.63
CA ASP A 18 -2.63 2.44 4.32
C ASP A 18 -3.69 3.09 3.40
N ARG A 19 -3.27 3.58 2.22
CA ARG A 19 -4.16 4.22 1.24
C ARG A 19 -3.91 3.70 -0.16
N TRP A 20 -4.97 3.26 -0.83
CA TRP A 20 -4.93 2.99 -2.26
C TRP A 20 -4.96 4.31 -3.03
N MET A 21 -3.97 4.51 -3.88
CA MET A 21 -3.83 5.71 -4.70
C MET A 21 -4.02 5.36 -6.18
N PRO A 22 -4.45 6.31 -7.01
CA PRO A 22 -4.54 6.10 -8.46
C PRO A 22 -3.17 5.80 -9.08
N THR A 23 -2.15 6.58 -8.73
CA THR A 23 -0.75 6.39 -9.16
C THR A 23 0.23 6.43 -7.98
N ALA A 24 1.47 5.99 -8.21
CA ALA A 24 2.51 6.00 -7.19
C ALA A 24 3.03 7.43 -6.94
N GLU A 25 3.12 8.27 -7.99
CA GLU A 25 3.53 9.67 -7.82
C GLU A 25 2.52 10.46 -7.00
N GLU A 26 1.21 10.25 -7.21
CA GLU A 26 0.18 10.91 -6.42
C GLU A 26 0.23 10.48 -4.95
N GLY A 27 0.54 9.21 -4.68
CA GLY A 27 0.77 8.72 -3.33
C GLY A 27 2.02 9.29 -2.65
N ALA A 28 3.11 9.44 -3.40
CA ALA A 28 4.33 10.06 -2.88
C ALA A 28 4.17 11.56 -2.61
N ALA A 29 3.38 12.25 -3.46
CA ALA A 29 3.10 13.67 -3.33
C ALA A 29 2.03 13.99 -2.27
N ALA A 30 1.17 13.02 -1.94
CA ALA A 30 0.13 13.21 -0.94
C ALA A 30 0.73 13.37 0.46
N ALA A 31 0.22 14.37 1.17
CA ALA A 31 0.56 14.67 2.55
C ALA A 31 -0.68 14.42 3.42
N PHE A 32 -0.56 13.57 4.43
CA PHE A 32 -1.68 13.26 5.33
C PHE A 32 -1.29 13.54 6.77
N GLU A 33 -2.16 14.21 7.52
CA GLU A 33 -1.97 14.41 8.95
C GLU A 33 -2.16 13.10 9.71
N CYS A 34 -1.24 12.82 10.63
CA CYS A 34 -1.37 11.71 11.55
C CYS A 34 -2.60 11.94 12.45
N PRO A 35 -3.57 11.00 12.48
CA PRO A 35 -4.81 11.19 13.25
C PRO A 35 -4.58 11.21 14.77
N ARG A 36 -3.37 10.86 15.23
CA ARG A 36 -3.00 10.79 16.64
C ARG A 36 -2.24 12.01 17.15
N CYS A 37 -1.35 12.58 16.33
CA CYS A 37 -0.47 13.67 16.76
C CYS A 37 -0.44 14.88 15.81
N GLY A 38 -1.17 14.84 14.69
CA GLY A 38 -1.28 15.93 13.73
C GLY A 38 -0.07 16.14 12.82
N VAL A 39 1.03 15.41 13.02
CA VAL A 39 2.22 15.52 12.15
C VAL A 39 1.88 15.08 10.74
N VAL A 40 2.30 15.87 9.76
CA VAL A 40 2.18 15.54 8.34
C VAL A 40 3.10 14.37 8.01
N MET A 41 2.50 13.27 7.58
CA MET A 41 3.16 12.07 7.12
C MET A 41 3.26 12.08 5.59
N GLN A 42 4.35 11.50 5.10
CA GLN A 42 4.57 11.21 3.68
C GLN A 42 4.54 9.70 3.46
N CYS A 43 4.35 9.29 2.20
CA CYS A 43 4.37 7.88 1.84
C CYS A 43 5.78 7.31 2.07
N ALA A 44 5.89 6.37 3.02
CA ALA A 44 7.14 5.70 3.34
C ALA A 44 7.39 4.49 2.43
N TRP A 45 6.34 3.88 1.90
CA TRP A 45 6.46 2.71 1.02
C TRP A 45 5.26 2.59 0.08
N THR A 46 5.53 2.20 -1.17
CA THR A 46 4.52 1.93 -2.19
C THR A 46 4.50 0.44 -2.57
N GLY A 47 3.34 -0.19 -2.57
CA GLY A 47 3.10 -1.54 -3.08
C GLY A 47 2.23 -1.53 -4.33
N SER A 48 2.31 -2.58 -5.15
CA SER A 48 1.41 -2.78 -6.28
C SER A 48 0.47 -3.95 -6.02
N GLN A 49 -0.83 -3.74 -6.25
CA GLN A 49 -1.76 -4.86 -6.29
C GLN A 49 -1.62 -5.56 -7.64
N VAL A 50 -1.16 -6.81 -7.61
CA VAL A 50 -1.24 -7.68 -8.79
C VAL A 50 -2.67 -8.21 -8.88
N LYS A 51 -3.26 -8.22 -10.08
CA LYS A 51 -4.57 -8.81 -10.31
C LYS A 51 -4.50 -10.28 -9.88
N THR A 52 -5.32 -10.67 -8.90
CA THR A 52 -5.46 -12.08 -8.54
C THR A 52 -5.89 -12.85 -9.79
N PRO A 53 -5.14 -13.86 -10.24
CA PRO A 53 -5.57 -14.70 -11.36
C PRO A 53 -6.92 -15.34 -10.99
N ASN A 54 -7.87 -15.42 -11.93
CA ASN A 54 -9.04 -16.24 -11.65
C ASN A 54 -8.60 -17.70 -11.64
N LEU A 55 -9.09 -18.47 -10.66
CA LEU A 55 -8.82 -19.91 -10.61
C LEU A 55 -9.25 -20.66 -11.89
N LYS A 56 -10.22 -20.11 -12.64
CA LYS A 56 -10.68 -20.66 -13.92
C LYS A 56 -9.68 -20.46 -15.07
N ASP A 57 -8.81 -19.46 -14.95
CA ASP A 57 -7.81 -19.10 -15.96
C ASP A 57 -6.46 -19.80 -15.70
N VAL A 58 -6.34 -20.50 -14.56
CA VAL A 58 -5.16 -21.30 -14.23
C VAL A 58 -5.32 -22.67 -14.88
N GLU A 59 -4.57 -22.91 -15.95
CA GLU A 59 -4.41 -24.27 -16.47
C GLU A 59 -3.81 -25.14 -15.36
N LEU A 60 -4.59 -26.12 -14.88
CA LEU A 60 -4.13 -27.10 -13.91
C LEU A 60 -2.98 -27.90 -14.52
N VAL A 61 -1.74 -27.49 -14.23
CA VAL A 61 -0.54 -28.27 -14.58
C VAL A 61 -0.60 -29.56 -13.77
N ARG A 62 -1.08 -30.65 -14.39
CA ARG A 62 -1.04 -31.97 -13.80
C ARG A 62 0.42 -32.44 -13.80
N PRO A 63 0.99 -32.85 -12.66
CA PRO A 63 2.33 -33.44 -12.65
C PRO A 63 2.30 -34.68 -13.54
N LYS A 64 3.29 -34.78 -14.46
CA LYS A 64 3.52 -36.00 -15.25
C LYS A 64 3.89 -37.12 -14.28
N SER A 65 2.97 -38.07 -14.11
CA SER A 65 3.19 -39.39 -13.53
C SER A 65 4.08 -40.24 -14.43
#